data_AF-A0A1J5NYB7-F1
#
_entry.id   AF-A0A1J5NYB7-F1
#
_cell.length_a   1.000
_cell.length_b   1.000
_cell.length_c   1.000
_cell.angle_alpha   90.00
_cell.angle_beta   90.00
_cell.angle_gamma   90.00
#
_symmetry.space_group_name_H-M   'P 1'
#
loop_
_entity.id
_entity.type
_entity.pdbx_description
1 polymer ?
#
loop_
_entity_poly.entity_id
_entity_poly.type
_entity_poly.pdbx_seq_one_letter_code
_entity_poly.pdbx_strand_id
1 'polypeptide(L)' 'MEWLQGKRVFIRRDGEDQGFDGVVTEVQGKWIYVAVSDPDPSGFDGIWVNTDLQREIGVLK' A
#
# COMPACT_ATOMS: atom_id res chain seq x y z
N MET A 1 5.94 -5.70 11.85
CA MET A 1 5.13 -4.88 10.91
C MET A 1 3.67 -5.30 10.86
N GLU A 2 3.25 -6.37 11.54
CA GLU A 2 1.85 -6.84 11.57
C GLU A 2 0.83 -5.78 12.01
N TRP A 3 1.25 -4.76 12.76
CA TRP A 3 0.41 -3.64 13.16
C TRP A 3 -0.17 -2.81 11.99
N LEU A 4 0.42 -2.92 10.79
CA LEU A 4 -0.09 -2.28 9.57
C LEU A 4 -1.32 -2.98 9.01
N GLN A 5 -1.58 -4.25 9.35
CA GLN A 5 -2.72 -4.98 8.81
C GLN A 5 -4.04 -4.32 9.23
N GLY A 6 -4.94 -4.15 8.27
CA GLY A 6 -6.20 -3.42 8.42
C GLY A 6 -6.06 -1.90 8.44
N LYS A 7 -4.85 -1.34 8.31
CA LYS A 7 -4.65 0.12 8.25
C LYS A 7 -4.77 0.63 6.83
N ARG A 8 -5.35 1.81 6.69
CA ARG A 8 -5.27 2.59 5.45
C ARG A 8 -3.90 3.25 5.38
N VAL A 9 -3.23 3.10 4.25
CA VAL A 9 -1.89 3.62 4.01
C VAL A 9 -1.87 4.42 2.71
N PHE A 10 -1.04 5.45 2.67
CA PHE A 10 -0.63 6.13 1.47
C PHE A 10 0.81 5.72 1.15
N ILE A 11 1.05 5.36 -0.11
CA ILE A 11 2.32 4.83 -0.58
C ILE A 11 2.82 5.71 -1.71
N ARG A 12 3.97 6.34 -1.49
CA ARG A 12 4.66 7.11 -2.53
C ARG A 12 5.78 6.26 -3.13
N ARG A 13 5.66 5.99 -4.44
CA ARG A 13 6.70 5.28 -5.20
C ARG A 13 7.90 6.19 -5.42
N ASP A 14 9.08 5.60 -5.42
CA ASP A 14 10.29 6.35 -5.73
C ASP A 14 10.31 6.76 -7.21
N GLY A 15 10.65 8.02 -7.49
CA GLY A 15 10.64 8.59 -8.84
C GLY A 15 9.30 9.13 -9.34
N GLU A 16 8.21 9.03 -8.56
CA GLU A 16 6.91 9.62 -8.92
C GLU A 16 6.45 10.70 -7.92
N ASP A 17 5.83 11.75 -8.47
CA ASP A 17 5.19 12.80 -7.67
C ASP A 17 3.82 12.37 -7.12
N GLN A 18 3.24 11.33 -7.71
CA GLN A 18 1.96 10.78 -7.32
C GLN A 18 2.17 9.48 -6.53
N GLY A 19 1.40 9.32 -5.45
CA GLY A 19 1.29 8.07 -4.70
C GLY A 19 -0.13 7.52 -4.79
N PHE A 20 -0.34 6.35 -4.22
CA PHE A 20 -1.68 5.74 -4.13
C PHE A 20 -2.02 5.43 -2.68
N ASP A 21 -3.31 5.44 -2.37
CA ASP A 21 -3.81 4.99 -1.08
C ASP A 21 -4.56 3.66 -1.17
N GLY A 22 -4.56 2.92 -0.08
CA GLY A 22 -5.24 1.64 0.01
C GLY A 22 -5.25 1.09 1.42
N VAL A 23 -5.83 -0.10 1.59
CA VAL A 23 -5.91 -0.79 2.88
C VAL A 23 -4.98 -1.99 2.87
N VAL A 24 -4.13 -2.12 3.89
CA VAL A 24 -3.28 -3.30 4.04
C VAL A 24 -4.15 -4.48 4.46
N THR A 25 -4.27 -5.51 3.64
CA THR A 25 -5.06 -6.70 3.98
C THR A 25 -4.18 -7.85 4.48
N GLU A 26 -2.91 -7.87 4.08
CA GLU A 26 -1.95 -8.91 4.44
C GLU A 26 -0.55 -8.34 4.69
N VAL A 27 0.18 -8.94 5.63
CA VAL A 27 1.57 -8.59 5.95
C VAL A 27 2.41 -9.87 5.98
N GLN A 28 3.45 -9.93 5.15
CA GLN A 28 4.40 -11.02 5.09
C GLN A 28 5.84 -10.48 5.25
N GLY A 29 6.30 -10.41 6.50
CA GLY A 29 7.61 -9.86 6.83
C GLY A 29 7.74 -8.39 6.45
N LYS A 30 8.43 -8.13 5.33
CA LYS A 30 8.62 -6.79 4.74
C LYS A 30 7.72 -6.48 3.54
N TRP A 31 6.88 -7.44 3.17
CA TRP A 31 5.89 -7.26 2.11
C TRP A 31 4.54 -6.99 2.73
N ILE A 32 3.81 -6.03 2.19
CA ILE A 32 2.41 -5.76 2.55
C ILE A 32 1.55 -5.84 1.29
N TYR A 33 0.38 -6.46 1.38
CA TYR A 33 -0.60 -6.42 0.32
C TYR A 33 -1.55 -5.26 0.58
N VAL A 34 -1.63 -4.33 -0.37
CA VAL A 34 -2.42 -3.11 -0.23
C VAL A 34 -3.54 -3.17 -1.25
N ALA A 35 -4.76 -3.36 -0.78
CA ALA A 35 -5.96 -3.27 -1.60
C ALA A 35 -6.22 -1.81 -1.96
N VAL A 36 -6.11 -1.47 -3.24
CA VAL A 36 -6.27 -0.11 -3.74
C VAL A 36 -7.75 0.11 -4.01
N SER A 37 -8.33 1.19 -3.47
CA SER A 37 -9.69 1.61 -3.83
C SER A 37 -9.64 2.44 -5.10
N ASP A 38 -9.16 1.87 -6.20
CA ASP A 38 -9.26 2.55 -7.50
C ASP A 38 -10.70 2.40 -8.02
N PRO A 39 -11.40 3.49 -8.40
CA PRO A 39 -12.71 3.41 -9.04
C PRO A 39 -12.68 2.81 -10.46
N ASP A 40 -11.51 2.53 -11.02
CA ASP A 40 -11.39 1.89 -12.34
C ASP A 40 -11.66 0.36 -12.24
N PRO A 41 -12.68 -0.18 -12.93
CA PRO A 41 -13.14 -1.58 -12.80
C PRO A 41 -12.18 -2.62 -13.39
N SER A 42 -10.94 -2.25 -13.69
CA SER A 42 -9.94 -3.08 -14.33
C SER A 42 -9.17 -3.95 -13.33
N GLY A 43 -9.89 -4.73 -12.51
CA GLY A 43 -9.46 -6.04 -12.01
C GLY A 43 -8.20 -6.14 -11.11
N PHE A 44 -7.65 -5.03 -10.62
CA PHE A 44 -6.56 -5.08 -9.64
C PHE A 44 -7.12 -4.96 -8.22
N ASP A 45 -7.27 -6.09 -7.53
CA ASP A 45 -7.72 -6.12 -6.13
C ASP A 45 -6.72 -5.46 -5.15
N GLY A 46 -5.44 -5.33 -5.55
CA GLY A 46 -4.38 -4.75 -4.73
C GLY A 46 -2.97 -4.99 -5.26
N ILE A 47 -1.97 -4.46 -4.55
CA ILE A 47 -0.56 -4.48 -4.94
C ILE A 47 0.29 -4.97 -3.76
N TRP A 48 1.23 -5.88 -4.04
CA TRP A 48 2.29 -6.22 -3.10
C TRP A 48 3.37 -5.13 -3.07
N VAL A 49 3.60 -4.57 -1.89
CA VAL A 49 4.55 -3.50 -1.67
C VAL A 49 5.65 -3.97 -0.72
N ASN A 50 6.90 -3.82 -1.15
CA ASN A 50 8.05 -4.04 -0.29
C ASN A 50 8.36 -2.77 0.49
N THR A 51 8.25 -2.83 1.80
CA THR A 51 8.40 -1.66 2.68
C THR A 51 9.85 -1.14 2.76
N ASP A 52 10.84 -1.96 2.42
CA ASP A 52 12.25 -1.52 2.32
C ASP A 52 12.53 -0.69 1.06
N LEU A 53 11.71 -0.88 0.01
CA LEU A 53 11.90 -0.24 -1.30
C LEU A 53 11.06 1.03 -1.47
N GLN A 54 10.14 1.32 -0.55
CA GLN A 54 9.32 2.52 -0.64
C GLN A 54 10.01 3.70 0.03
N ARG A 55 9.88 4.86 -0.59
CA ARG A 55 10.38 6.12 -0.05
C ARG A 55 9.57 6.57 1.15
N GLU A 56 8.25 6.38 1.11
CA GLU A 56 7.36 6.78 2.19
C GLU A 56 6.10 5.89 2.23
N ILE A 57 5.76 5.44 3.45
CA ILE A 57 4.50 4.79 3.77
C ILE A 57 3.86 5.58 4.91
N GLY A 58 2.85 6.38 4.59
CA GLY A 58 2.07 7.13 5.57
C GLY A 58 0.86 6.34 6.01
N VAL A 59 0.65 6.14 7.32
CA VAL A 59 -0.60 5.56 7.83
C VAL A 59 -1.63 6.68 7.95
N LEU A 60 -2.76 6.52 7.24
CA LEU A 60 -3.86 7.47 7.28
C LEU A 60 -4.73 7.19 8.53
N LYS A 61 -5.15 8.26 9.21
CA LYS A 61 -6.05 8.18 10.38
C LYS A 61 -7.49 7.92 9.98
#